data_AF-H0SQP4-F1
#
_entry.id   AF-H0SQP4-F1
#
_cell.length_a   1.000
_cell.length_b   1.000
_cell.length_c   1.000
_cell.angle_alpha   90.00
_cell.angle_beta   90.00
_cell.angle_gamma   90.00
#
_symmetry.space_group_name_H-M   'P 1'
#
loop_
_entity.id
_entity.type
_entity.pdbx_description
1 polymer ?
#
loop_
_entity_poly.entity_id
_entity_poly.type
_entity_poly.pdbx_seq_one_letter_code
_entity_poly.pdbx_strand_id
1 'polypeptide(L)' 'MPIEPPEIPPATPGHPVEPPPEDPVGNPSPEVPPPVHEPDTPAPPRELPGQTPDEVPGRGPLGPTTPSPITDSSPVTD' A
#
# COMPACT_ATOMS: atom_id res chain seq x y z
N MET A 1 48.43 14.76 -32.90
CA MET A 1 47.49 13.66 -33.18
C MET A 1 46.33 13.79 -32.22
N PRO A 2 45.07 13.92 -32.65
CA PRO A 2 43.94 13.79 -31.74
C PRO A 2 43.89 12.33 -31.22
N ILE A 3 43.62 12.16 -29.92
CA ILE A 3 43.40 10.87 -29.29
C ILE A 3 41.93 10.50 -29.49
N GLU A 4 41.69 9.36 -30.14
CA GLU A 4 40.34 8.82 -30.28
C GLU A 4 39.92 8.15 -28.96
N PRO A 5 38.66 8.36 -28.52
CA PRO A 5 38.15 7.71 -27.33
C PRO A 5 38.02 6.19 -27.55
N PRO A 6 38.20 5.37 -26.50
CA PRO A 6 38.03 3.93 -26.59
C PRO A 6 36.58 3.55 -26.94
N GLU A 7 36.41 2.56 -27.82
CA GLU A 7 35.10 2.01 -28.18
C GLU A 7 34.53 1.12 -27.07
N ILE A 8 33.21 1.14 -26.89
CA ILE A 8 32.51 0.30 -25.91
C ILE A 8 32.09 -1.00 -26.61
N PRO A 9 32.39 -2.19 -26.05
CA PRO A 9 31.99 -3.46 -26.65
C PRO A 9 30.46 -3.63 -26.65
N PRO A 10 29.90 -4.41 -27.61
CA PRO A 10 28.48 -4.68 -27.65
C PRO A 10 28.02 -5.48 -26.42
N ALA A 11 26.75 -5.34 -26.06
CA ALA A 11 26.18 -6.06 -24.91
C ALA A 11 26.24 -7.58 -25.10
N THR A 12 26.63 -8.30 -24.04
CA THR A 12 26.61 -9.77 -24.01
C THR A 12 25.15 -10.25 -23.93
N PRO A 13 24.67 -11.08 -24.88
CA PRO A 13 23.31 -11.62 -24.83
C PRO A 13 23.05 -12.38 -23.53
N GLY A 14 21.89 -12.12 -22.90
CA GLY A 14 21.51 -12.77 -21.63
C GLY A 14 22.20 -12.21 -20.38
N HIS A 15 23.09 -11.21 -20.53
CA HIS A 15 23.72 -10.52 -19.41
C HIS A 15 23.46 -9.01 -19.53
N PRO A 16 22.22 -8.55 -19.26
CA PRO A 16 21.93 -7.13 -19.26
C PRO A 16 22.78 -6.42 -18.21
N VAL A 17 23.37 -5.29 -18.59
CA VAL A 17 24.06 -4.39 -17.65
C VAL A 17 23.02 -3.51 -16.97
N GLU A 18 23.23 -3.22 -15.68
CA GLU A 18 22.43 -2.21 -14.99
C GLU A 18 22.64 -0.85 -15.68
N PRO A 19 21.57 -0.07 -15.91
CA PRO A 19 21.74 1.30 -16.38
C PRO A 19 22.55 2.11 -15.36
N PRO A 20 23.26 3.16 -15.81
CA PRO A 20 23.88 4.09 -14.87
C PRO A 20 22.85 4.64 -13.88
N PRO A 21 23.24 4.92 -12.62
CA PRO A 21 22.37 5.63 -11.68
C PRO A 21 21.90 6.94 -12.29
N GLU A 22 20.61 7.23 -12.20
CA GLU A 22 20.09 8.53 -12.57
C GLU A 22 20.51 9.56 -11.53
N ASP A 23 20.93 10.74 -11.98
CA ASP A 23 21.17 11.85 -11.06
C ASP A 23 19.84 12.21 -10.36
N PRO A 24 19.84 12.47 -9.04
CA PRO A 24 18.65 12.92 -8.35
C PRO A 24 18.12 14.20 -9.01
N VAL A 25 16.79 14.34 -9.07
CA VAL A 25 16.12 15.52 -9.62
C VAL A 25 16.44 16.75 -8.77
N GLY A 26 17.61 17.37 -9.00
CA GLY A 26 18.09 18.60 -8.38
C GLY A 26 17.84 18.73 -6.87
N ASN A 27 17.80 19.97 -6.41
CA ASN A 27 17.14 20.30 -5.15
C ASN A 27 15.68 20.59 -5.49
N PRO A 28 14.71 19.70 -5.17
CA PRO A 28 13.30 19.99 -5.37
C PRO A 28 12.88 20.99 -4.29
N SER A 29 13.37 22.23 -4.36
CA SER A 29 12.76 23.31 -3.61
C SER A 29 11.35 23.48 -4.17
N PRO A 30 10.30 23.13 -3.41
CA PRO A 30 8.95 23.39 -3.86
C PRO A 30 8.82 24.91 -4.02
N GLU A 31 8.24 25.35 -5.13
CA GLU A 31 7.91 26.78 -5.35
C GLU A 31 7.03 27.31 -4.20
N VAL A 32 6.26 26.40 -3.59
CA VAL A 32 5.34 26.68 -2.50
C VAL A 32 6.08 26.57 -1.16
N PRO A 33 6.11 27.62 -0.33
CA PRO A 33 6.67 27.54 1.01
C PRO A 33 5.90 26.51 1.85
N PRO A 34 6.55 25.89 2.86
CA PRO A 34 5.84 25.01 3.78
C PRO A 34 4.68 25.78 4.46
N PRO A 35 3.61 25.08 4.87
CA PRO A 35 2.52 25.71 5.60
C PRO A 35 3.05 26.47 6.82
N VAL A 36 2.64 27.73 6.96
CA VAL A 36 2.90 28.52 8.15
C VAL A 36 2.07 27.96 9.31
N HIS A 37 2.72 27.62 10.42
CA HIS A 37 2.01 27.30 11.65
C HIS A 37 1.32 28.57 12.17
N GLU A 38 -0.02 28.60 12.16
CA GLU A 38 -0.75 29.72 12.75
C GLU A 38 -0.62 29.66 14.28
N PRO A 39 -0.27 30.77 14.96
CA PRO A 39 -0.08 30.79 16.41
C PRO A 39 -1.28 30.28 17.21
N ASP A 40 -2.49 30.47 16.67
CA ASP A 40 -3.75 30.10 17.30
C ASP A 40 -4.23 28.68 16.94
N THR A 41 -3.46 27.93 16.14
CA THR A 41 -3.79 26.53 15.84
C THR A 41 -3.60 25.67 17.10
N PRO A 42 -4.62 24.95 17.57
CA PRO A 42 -4.46 24.04 18.70
C PRO A 42 -3.48 22.92 18.35
N ALA A 43 -2.67 22.52 19.32
CA ALA A 43 -1.74 21.40 19.14
C ALA A 43 -2.52 20.12 18.76
N PRO A 44 -2.00 19.28 17.86
CA PRO A 44 -2.57 17.97 17.57
C PRO A 44 -2.72 17.15 18.87
N PRO A 45 -3.74 16.29 18.95
CA PRO A 45 -3.90 15.40 20.10
C PRO A 45 -2.71 14.44 20.20
N ARG A 46 -2.34 14.07 21.43
CA ARG A 46 -1.33 13.06 21.68
C ARG A 46 -1.86 11.69 21.22
N GLU A 47 -1.10 11.00 20.37
CA GLU A 47 -1.41 9.63 20.00
C GLU A 47 -1.47 8.75 21.26
N LEU A 48 -2.55 7.98 21.37
CA LEU A 48 -2.67 6.99 22.43
C LEU A 48 -1.73 5.83 22.14
N PRO A 49 -1.19 5.17 23.18
CA PRO A 49 -0.47 3.91 22.99
C PRO A 49 -1.33 2.95 22.16
N GLY A 50 -0.72 2.28 21.18
CA GLY A 50 -1.41 1.28 20.37
C GLY A 50 -1.98 0.19 21.27
N GLN A 51 -3.28 0.25 21.56
CA GLN A 51 -3.98 -0.85 22.18
C GLN A 51 -4.32 -1.82 21.06
N THR A 52 -3.44 -2.80 20.83
CA THR A 52 -3.85 -3.98 20.10
C THR A 52 -4.87 -4.69 20.99
N PRO A 53 -6.09 -4.98 20.50
CA PRO A 53 -6.97 -5.90 21.22
C PRO A 53 -6.19 -7.18 21.53
N ASP A 54 -6.39 -7.74 22.72
CA ASP A 54 -5.99 -9.12 22.93
C ASP A 54 -6.74 -9.96 21.89
N GLU A 55 -6.03 -10.46 20.88
CA GLU A 55 -6.62 -11.40 19.93
C GLU A 55 -7.01 -12.64 20.73
N VAL A 56 -8.31 -12.80 20.98
CA VAL A 56 -8.87 -14.09 21.39
C VAL A 56 -9.09 -14.91 20.12
N PRO A 57 -8.33 -15.98 19.86
CA PRO A 57 -8.67 -16.90 18.80
C PRO A 57 -9.91 -17.68 19.24
N GLY A 58 -10.99 -17.61 18.49
CA GLY A 58 -12.09 -18.55 18.64
C GLY A 58 -13.41 -18.03 18.12
N ARG A 59 -13.74 -18.43 16.88
CA ARG A 59 -15.15 -18.60 16.51
C ARG A 59 -15.74 -19.50 17.60
N GLY A 60 -16.69 -18.96 18.37
CA GLY A 60 -17.41 -19.73 19.37
C GLY A 60 -17.96 -21.03 18.77
N PRO A 61 -18.29 -22.04 19.60
CA PRO A 61 -18.72 -23.34 19.11
C PRO A 61 -19.78 -23.16 18.02
N LEU A 62 -19.67 -23.95 16.93
CA LEU A 62 -20.61 -23.96 15.82
C LEU A 62 -22.04 -23.87 16.38
N GLY A 63 -22.68 -22.71 16.22
CA GLY A 63 -24.05 -22.51 16.66
C GLY A 63 -24.94 -23.60 16.04
N PRO A 64 -26.03 -24.01 16.72
CA PRO A 64 -26.88 -25.08 16.23
C PRO A 64 -27.37 -24.77 14.82
N THR A 65 -27.20 -25.73 13.91
CA THR A 65 -27.78 -25.70 12.56
C THR A 65 -29.29 -25.84 12.70
N THR A 66 -30.00 -24.74 12.94
CA THR A 66 -31.45 -24.73 12.86
C THR A 66 -31.83 -24.90 11.38
N PRO A 67 -32.47 -26.02 10.97
CA PRO A 67 -33.00 -26.12 9.62
C PRO A 67 -34.12 -25.08 9.46
N SER A 68 -34.14 -24.37 8.33
CA SER A 68 -35.21 -23.43 8.00
C SER A 68 -36.55 -24.17 7.93
N PRO A 69 -37.65 -23.62 8.49
CA PRO A 69 -38.95 -24.29 8.41
C PRO A 69 -39.43 -24.36 6.96
N ILE A 70 -39.74 -25.59 6.53
CA ILE A 70 -40.39 -25.93 5.27
C ILE A 70 -41.73 -25.17 5.22
N THR A 71 -41.85 -24.21 4.30
CA THR A 71 -43.16 -23.70 3.90
C THR A 71 -43.62 -24.57 2.74
N ASP A 72 -44.26 -25.69 3.07
CA ASP A 72 -45.14 -26.38 2.12
C ASP A 72 -46.43 -25.57 2.06
N SER A 73 -46.67 -24.97 0.90
CA SER A 73 -47.91 -24.31 0.56
C SER A 73 -48.13 -24.60 -0.91
N SER A 74 -48.55 -25.82 -1.21
CA SER A 74 -49.10 -26.18 -2.50
C SER A 74 -50.50 -25.57 -2.65
N PRO A 75 -50.76 -24.73 -3.67
CA PRO A 75 -52.10 -24.61 -4.21
C PRO A 75 -52.28 -25.60 -5.36
N VAL A 76 -53.35 -26.39 -5.26
CA VAL A 76 -53.85 -27.31 -6.30
C VAL A 76 -54.31 -26.53 -7.54
N THR A 77 -53.93 -27.00 -8.72
CA THR A 77 -54.54 -26.72 -10.05
C THR A 77 -53.91 -27.79 -10.98
N ASP A 78 -54.60 -28.78 -11.53
CA ASP A 78 -55.83 -28.84 -12.34
C ASP A 78 -56.56 -30.17 -12.07
#